data_AF-A0A819T9J6-F1
#
_entry.id   AF-A0A819T9J6-F1
#
_cell.length_a   1.000
_cell.length_b   1.000
_cell.length_c   1.000
_cell.angle_alpha   90.00
_cell.angle_beta   90.00
_cell.angle_gamma   90.00
#
_symmetry.space_group_name_H-M   'P 1'
#
loop_
_entity.id
_entity.type
_entity.pdbx_description
1 polymer ?
#
loop_
_entity_poly.entity_id
_entity_poly.type
_entity_poly.pdbx_seq_one_letter_code
_entity_poly.pdbx_strand_id
1 'polypeptide(L)'
;MLSRIHISMRQFLWFAYILPCFALFSCVTLSLMKDFEESTRTHCNVTNVLPSISASIGEYEPQRFIWRFCFALDSVPRYIIAYLQLNHVLNRHHIDLTERFALVQITSSTFHFLELTFLLLLTYVSSKEIKWIHECSFISFIICSLAHMLLTVLTDYFWPRIIHIPLNEQEKSLRSKRLRWFMLNILSVLISLYLYYRHVTLCEPYMYSMFCLFEYIVVITNIAYHSVIMNEWDQQGVQVQFLII
;
A
#
# COMPACT_ATOMS: atom_id res chain seq x y z
N MET A 1 -35.70 0.33 15.74
CA MET A 1 -34.77 0.75 16.80
C MET A 1 -33.37 0.61 16.21
N LEU A 2 -32.80 1.71 15.70
CA LEU A 2 -31.48 1.69 15.05
C LEU A 2 -30.41 1.54 16.13
N SER A 3 -29.75 0.38 16.20
CA SER A 3 -28.63 0.17 17.11
C SER A 3 -27.36 0.83 16.54
N ARG A 4 -26.87 1.88 17.19
CA ARG A 4 -25.56 2.49 16.87
C ARG A 4 -24.46 1.65 17.50
N ILE A 5 -23.68 0.94 16.70
CA ILE A 5 -22.46 0.28 17.18
C ILE A 5 -21.32 1.31 17.11
N HIS A 6 -20.81 1.72 18.26
CA HIS A 6 -19.60 2.53 18.36
C HIS A 6 -18.37 1.62 18.36
N ILE A 7 -17.84 1.32 17.18
CA ILE A 7 -16.52 0.71 17.07
C ILE A 7 -15.48 1.83 17.16
N SER A 8 -14.50 1.70 18.06
CA SER A 8 -13.36 2.62 18.08
C SER A 8 -12.62 2.52 16.74
N MET A 9 -12.51 3.64 16.03
CA MET A 9 -11.78 3.73 14.75
C MET A 9 -10.44 3.02 14.84
N ARG A 10 -9.68 3.30 15.90
CA ARG A 10 -8.38 2.69 16.17
C ARG A 10 -8.38 1.15 16.11
N GLN A 11 -9.37 0.48 16.70
CA GLN A 11 -9.42 -0.99 16.72
C GLN A 11 -9.74 -1.59 15.35
N PHE A 12 -10.70 -0.98 14.64
CA PHE A 12 -11.08 -1.38 13.29
C PHE A 12 -9.92 -1.21 12.30
N LEU A 13 -9.14 -0.15 12.48
CA LEU A 13 -7.99 0.18 11.64
C LEU A 13 -6.76 -0.68 11.92
N TRP A 14 -6.47 -0.98 13.19
CA TRP A 14 -5.41 -1.93 13.54
C TRP A 14 -5.67 -3.31 12.93
N PHE A 15 -6.92 -3.76 12.92
CA PHE A 15 -7.31 -5.01 12.28
C PHE A 15 -7.06 -4.98 10.77
N ALA A 16 -7.39 -3.87 10.10
CA ALA A 16 -7.13 -3.69 8.67
C ALA A 16 -5.65 -3.88 8.31
N TYR A 17 -4.71 -3.31 9.07
CA TYR A 17 -3.27 -3.38 8.72
C TYR A 17 -2.60 -4.72 9.04
N ILE A 18 -3.09 -5.46 10.03
CA ILE A 18 -2.54 -6.78 10.38
C ILE A 18 -2.87 -7.79 9.27
N LEU A 19 -4.02 -7.64 8.61
CA LEU A 19 -4.49 -8.58 7.59
C LEU A 19 -3.54 -8.72 6.38
N PRO A 20 -3.09 -7.64 5.70
CA PRO A 20 -2.13 -7.74 4.61
C PRO A 20 -0.78 -8.31 5.03
N CYS A 21 -0.29 -7.96 6.22
CA CYS A 21 0.94 -8.55 6.78
C CYS A 21 0.77 -10.05 7.01
N PHE A 22 -0.34 -10.45 7.65
CA PHE A 22 -0.67 -11.86 7.85
C PHE A 22 -0.78 -12.59 6.51
N ALA A 23 -1.46 -12.03 5.53
CA ALA A 23 -1.57 -12.61 4.18
C ALA A 23 -0.20 -12.80 3.53
N LEU A 24 0.67 -11.79 3.56
CA LEU A 24 2.03 -11.86 3.02
C LEU A 24 2.84 -12.98 3.65
N PHE A 25 2.99 -12.98 4.98
CA PHE A 25 3.81 -13.98 5.65
C PHE A 25 3.21 -15.38 5.51
N SER A 26 1.89 -15.54 5.68
CA SER A 26 1.24 -16.84 5.56
C SER A 26 1.37 -17.42 4.14
N CYS A 27 1.14 -16.63 3.08
CA CYS A 27 1.22 -17.10 1.70
C CYS A 27 2.67 -17.45 1.30
N VAL A 28 3.65 -16.62 1.66
CA VAL A 28 5.06 -16.90 1.38
C VAL A 28 5.52 -18.14 2.14
N THR A 29 5.23 -18.25 3.43
CA THR A 29 5.60 -19.43 4.22
C THR A 29 4.96 -20.70 3.68
N LEU A 30 3.67 -20.67 3.35
CA LEU A 30 2.99 -21.83 2.75
C LEU A 30 3.62 -22.21 1.40
N SER A 31 3.96 -21.24 0.55
CA SER A 31 4.62 -21.49 -0.73
C SER A 31 6.00 -22.11 -0.55
N LEU A 32 6.79 -21.64 0.44
CA LEU A 32 8.09 -22.22 0.76
C LEU A 32 7.99 -23.64 1.35
N MET A 33 6.91 -23.96 2.06
CA MET A 33 6.73 -25.27 2.69
C MET A 33 6.12 -26.32 1.75
N LYS A 34 5.16 -25.92 0.90
CA LYS A 34 4.36 -26.84 0.09
C LYS A 34 4.76 -26.82 -1.39
N ASP A 35 5.12 -25.65 -1.90
CA ASP A 35 5.23 -25.38 -3.33
C ASP A 35 6.61 -24.77 -3.67
N PHE A 36 7.67 -25.16 -2.95
CA PHE A 36 8.98 -24.50 -3.02
C PHE A 36 9.55 -24.46 -4.44
N GLU A 37 9.57 -25.62 -5.12
CA GLU A 37 10.16 -25.74 -6.45
C GLU A 37 9.39 -24.93 -7.50
N GLU A 38 8.06 -25.04 -7.52
CA GLU A 38 7.23 -24.34 -8.50
C GLU A 38 7.14 -22.83 -8.20
N SER A 39 7.12 -22.42 -6.93
CA SER A 39 7.03 -21.00 -6.54
C SER A 39 8.34 -20.23 -6.73
N THR A 40 9.48 -20.91 -6.72
CA THR A 40 10.81 -20.29 -6.94
C THR A 40 11.32 -20.47 -8.37
N ARG A 41 10.58 -21.20 -9.23
CA ARG A 41 10.96 -21.46 -10.61
C ARG A 41 10.87 -20.20 -11.46
N THR A 42 11.93 -19.93 -12.22
CA THR A 42 11.97 -18.85 -13.20
C THR A 42 12.45 -19.37 -14.55
N HIS A 43 12.25 -18.58 -15.61
CA HIS A 43 12.70 -18.92 -16.98
C HIS A 43 14.21 -19.20 -17.08
N CYS A 44 15.02 -18.64 -16.19
CA CYS A 44 16.47 -18.85 -16.15
C CYS A 44 16.87 -20.22 -15.58
N ASN A 45 15.95 -20.96 -14.92
CA ASN A 45 16.23 -22.25 -14.28
C ASN A 45 17.47 -22.23 -13.35
N VAL A 46 17.66 -21.13 -12.63
CA VAL A 46 18.74 -20.96 -11.65
C VAL A 46 18.21 -21.04 -10.22
N THR A 47 19.10 -21.36 -9.28
CA THR A 47 18.75 -21.52 -7.87
C THR A 47 18.14 -20.25 -7.28
N ASN A 48 16.97 -20.39 -6.66
CA ASN A 48 16.27 -19.36 -5.92
C ASN A 48 15.68 -19.97 -4.65
N VAL A 49 15.52 -19.13 -3.62
CA VAL A 49 15.07 -19.53 -2.29
C VAL A 49 13.86 -18.74 -1.81
N LEU A 50 13.48 -17.65 -2.50
CA LEU A 50 12.28 -16.86 -2.20
C LEU A 50 11.40 -16.73 -3.45
N PRO A 51 10.08 -16.98 -3.35
CA PRO A 51 9.12 -16.78 -4.42
C PRO A 51 8.64 -15.32 -4.49
N SER A 52 8.22 -14.80 -5.64
CA SER A 52 7.56 -13.48 -5.64
C SER A 52 6.18 -13.54 -4.98
N ILE A 53 5.63 -12.39 -4.61
CA ILE A 53 4.25 -12.32 -4.08
C ILE A 53 3.29 -12.86 -5.14
N SER A 54 3.41 -12.41 -6.39
CA SER A 54 2.58 -12.90 -7.51
C SER A 54 2.69 -14.40 -7.74
N ALA A 55 3.87 -15.00 -7.53
CA ALA A 55 4.03 -16.46 -7.59
C ALA A 55 3.31 -17.14 -6.41
N SER A 56 3.45 -16.58 -5.20
CA SER A 56 2.89 -17.14 -3.96
C SER A 56 1.35 -17.14 -3.93
N ILE A 57 0.71 -16.20 -4.62
CA ILE A 57 -0.77 -16.02 -4.60
C ILE A 57 -1.46 -16.41 -5.90
N GLY A 58 -0.70 -16.81 -6.93
CA GLY A 58 -1.21 -16.98 -8.29
C GLY A 58 -2.14 -18.19 -8.47
N GLU A 59 -1.66 -19.39 -8.14
CA GLU A 59 -2.36 -20.66 -8.39
C GLU A 59 -2.51 -21.54 -7.15
N TYR A 60 -1.73 -21.30 -6.09
CA TYR A 60 -1.68 -22.20 -4.95
C TYR A 60 -2.84 -22.02 -3.98
N GLU A 61 -3.36 -23.16 -3.53
CA GLU A 61 -4.40 -23.24 -2.51
C GLU A 61 -3.82 -23.86 -1.23
N PRO A 62 -4.02 -23.24 -0.05
CA PRO A 62 -5.00 -22.20 0.28
C PRO A 62 -4.51 -20.74 0.14
N GLN A 63 -3.27 -20.50 -0.31
CA GLN A 63 -2.61 -19.18 -0.33
C GLN A 63 -3.48 -18.11 -1.01
N ARG A 64 -3.98 -18.40 -2.21
CA ARG A 64 -4.85 -17.50 -2.98
C ARG A 64 -6.11 -17.09 -2.21
N PHE A 65 -6.73 -18.02 -1.49
CA PHE A 65 -7.93 -17.73 -0.69
C PHE A 65 -7.61 -16.89 0.53
N ILE A 66 -6.52 -17.20 1.24
CA ILE A 66 -6.05 -16.41 2.38
C ILE A 66 -5.78 -14.97 1.94
N TRP A 67 -5.05 -14.80 0.83
CA TRP A 67 -4.72 -13.49 0.28
C TRP A 67 -5.98 -12.69 -0.07
N ARG A 68 -6.86 -13.25 -0.93
CA ARG A 68 -8.09 -12.58 -1.36
C ARG A 68 -9.00 -12.23 -0.20
N PHE A 69 -9.16 -13.12 0.77
CA PHE A 69 -10.00 -12.87 1.95
C PHE A 69 -9.45 -11.72 2.82
N CYS A 70 -8.14 -11.72 3.10
CA CYS A 70 -7.52 -10.65 3.89
C CYS A 70 -7.64 -9.30 3.20
N PHE A 71 -7.37 -9.23 1.89
CA PHE A 71 -7.48 -7.98 1.12
C PHE A 71 -8.93 -7.53 0.91
N ALA A 72 -9.89 -8.46 0.84
CA ALA A 72 -11.32 -8.11 0.82
C ALA A 72 -11.69 -7.34 2.10
N LEU A 73 -11.31 -7.88 3.27
CA LEU A 73 -11.59 -7.27 4.57
C LEU A 73 -10.82 -5.96 4.79
N ASP A 74 -9.57 -5.89 4.36
CA ASP A 74 -8.72 -4.68 4.46
C ASP A 74 -9.16 -3.56 3.50
N SER A 75 -9.72 -3.89 2.33
CA SER A 75 -10.08 -2.88 1.33
C SER A 75 -11.14 -1.89 1.80
N VAL A 76 -12.19 -2.36 2.49
CA VAL A 76 -13.29 -1.52 2.97
C VAL A 76 -12.81 -0.36 3.86
N PRO A 77 -12.07 -0.59 4.96
CA PRO A 77 -11.52 0.50 5.77
C PRO A 77 -10.66 1.45 4.93
N ARG A 78 -9.79 0.95 4.04
CA ARG A 78 -8.92 1.79 3.21
C ARG A 78 -9.68 2.71 2.27
N TYR A 79 -10.73 2.23 1.62
CA TYR A 79 -11.58 3.07 0.78
C TYR A 79 -12.33 4.14 1.58
N ILE A 80 -12.79 3.81 2.79
CA ILE A 80 -13.42 4.79 3.68
C ILE A 80 -12.43 5.90 4.03
N ILE A 81 -11.18 5.56 4.32
CA ILE A 81 -10.13 6.54 4.63
C ILE A 81 -9.85 7.44 3.43
N ALA A 82 -9.66 6.85 2.25
CA ALA A 82 -9.45 7.59 1.01
C ALA A 82 -10.60 8.57 0.74
N TYR A 83 -11.85 8.12 0.99
CA TYR A 83 -13.03 8.96 0.89
C TYR A 83 -13.04 10.12 1.89
N LEU A 84 -12.75 9.85 3.16
CA LEU A 84 -12.73 10.88 4.19
C LEU A 84 -11.63 11.91 3.92
N GLN A 85 -10.46 11.49 3.44
CA GLN A 85 -9.38 12.37 2.99
C GLN A 85 -9.86 13.32 1.91
N LEU A 86 -10.49 12.79 0.85
CA LEU A 86 -11.04 13.60 -0.22
C LEU A 86 -12.11 14.58 0.30
N ASN A 87 -13.05 14.10 1.11
CA ASN A 87 -14.14 14.90 1.64
C ASN A 87 -13.64 16.02 2.57
N HIS A 88 -12.60 15.76 3.36
CA HIS A 88 -11.96 16.77 4.21
C HIS A 88 -11.35 17.90 3.39
N VAL A 89 -10.75 17.58 2.24
CA VAL A 89 -10.18 18.58 1.32
C VAL A 89 -11.29 19.40 0.67
N LEU A 90 -12.36 18.76 0.20
CA LEU A 90 -13.46 19.43 -0.49
C LEU A 90 -14.28 20.37 0.40
N ASN A 91 -14.41 20.06 1.70
CA ASN A 91 -15.18 20.89 2.64
C ASN A 91 -14.37 22.02 3.29
N ARG A 92 -13.10 22.24 2.92
CA ARG A 92 -12.30 23.37 3.42
C ARG A 92 -12.66 24.66 2.68
N HIS A 93 -13.31 25.59 3.38
CA HIS A 93 -13.73 26.89 2.85
C HIS A 93 -12.67 28.00 3.07
N HIS A 94 -11.58 28.05 2.30
CA HIS A 94 -10.75 29.29 2.19
C HIS A 94 -10.10 29.37 0.80
N ILE A 95 -10.15 30.53 0.15
CA ILE A 95 -10.01 30.77 -1.31
C ILE A 95 -8.95 31.89 -1.44
N ASP A 96 -7.68 31.66 -1.78
CA ASP A 96 -7.15 31.69 -3.15
C ASP A 96 -5.78 30.95 -3.24
N LEU A 97 -4.93 31.07 -2.22
CA LEU A 97 -3.68 30.28 -2.11
C LEU A 97 -3.97 28.78 -1.88
N THR A 98 -5.16 28.49 -1.37
CA THR A 98 -5.69 27.15 -1.12
C THR A 98 -6.04 26.43 -2.41
N GLU A 99 -6.36 27.09 -3.52
CA GLU A 99 -6.90 26.37 -4.70
C GLU A 99 -5.87 25.45 -5.35
N ARG A 100 -4.65 25.93 -5.58
CA ARG A 100 -3.55 25.10 -6.11
C ARG A 100 -3.19 23.98 -5.15
N PHE A 101 -3.24 24.26 -3.85
CA PHE A 101 -2.94 23.29 -2.82
C PHE A 101 -4.05 22.23 -2.67
N ALA A 102 -5.30 22.65 -2.75
CA ALA A 102 -6.47 21.79 -2.80
C ALA A 102 -6.42 20.91 -4.04
N LEU A 103 -6.03 21.44 -5.20
CA LEU A 103 -5.81 20.63 -6.40
C LEU A 103 -4.75 19.54 -6.18
N VAL A 104 -3.62 19.87 -5.53
CA VAL A 104 -2.59 18.88 -5.18
C VAL A 104 -3.14 17.82 -4.23
N GLN A 105 -3.93 18.21 -3.22
CA GLN A 105 -4.53 17.29 -2.27
C GLN A 105 -5.64 16.41 -2.88
N ILE A 106 -6.47 16.96 -3.76
CA ILE A 106 -7.45 16.21 -4.57
C ILE A 106 -6.72 15.22 -5.46
N THR A 107 -5.66 15.66 -6.14
CA THR A 107 -4.83 14.78 -6.98
C THR A 107 -4.20 13.65 -6.15
N SER A 108 -3.66 13.97 -4.97
CA SER A 108 -3.13 12.97 -4.03
C SER A 108 -4.20 11.96 -3.59
N SER A 109 -5.42 12.44 -3.30
CA SER A 109 -6.54 11.59 -2.92
C SER A 109 -6.99 10.69 -4.08
N THR A 110 -7.02 11.21 -5.30
CA THR A 110 -7.29 10.41 -6.51
C THR A 110 -6.25 9.32 -6.69
N PHE A 111 -4.96 9.62 -6.52
CA PHE A 111 -3.91 8.60 -6.58
C PHE A 111 -4.05 7.55 -5.48
N HIS A 112 -4.51 7.91 -4.28
CA HIS A 112 -4.82 6.94 -3.23
C HIS A 112 -5.94 5.99 -3.64
N PHE A 113 -7.06 6.52 -4.17
CA PHE A 113 -8.15 5.69 -4.71
C PHE A 113 -7.69 4.75 -5.84
N LEU A 114 -6.85 5.26 -6.74
CA LEU A 114 -6.28 4.48 -7.84
C LEU A 114 -5.34 3.40 -7.32
N GLU A 115 -4.47 3.69 -6.34
CA GLU A 115 -3.59 2.67 -5.74
C GLU A 115 -4.42 1.51 -5.17
N LEU A 116 -5.49 1.80 -4.42
CA LEU A 116 -6.34 0.76 -3.83
C LEU A 116 -7.05 -0.06 -4.91
N THR A 117 -7.49 0.60 -5.98
CA THR A 117 -8.17 -0.06 -7.09
C THR A 117 -7.24 -0.98 -7.86
N PHE A 118 -6.02 -0.54 -8.14
CA PHE A 118 -5.01 -1.38 -8.79
C PHE A 118 -4.51 -2.51 -7.88
N LEU A 119 -4.43 -2.28 -6.56
CA LEU A 119 -4.10 -3.32 -5.59
C LEU A 119 -5.18 -4.40 -5.51
N LEU A 120 -6.46 -4.01 -5.55
CA LEU A 120 -7.57 -4.95 -5.66
C LEU A 120 -7.54 -5.70 -6.99
N LEU A 121 -7.33 -5.00 -8.10
CA LEU A 121 -7.25 -5.62 -9.42
C LEU A 121 -6.11 -6.65 -9.47
N LEU A 122 -4.93 -6.30 -8.93
CA LEU A 122 -3.78 -7.18 -8.78
C LEU A 122 -4.08 -8.41 -7.90
N THR A 123 -4.90 -8.25 -6.88
CA THR A 123 -5.30 -9.33 -5.94
C THR A 123 -6.27 -10.33 -6.57
N TYR A 124 -7.19 -9.84 -7.40
CA TYR A 124 -8.24 -10.69 -7.98
C TYR A 124 -7.88 -11.25 -9.36
N VAL A 125 -7.12 -10.51 -10.19
CA VAL A 125 -6.66 -10.98 -11.49
C VAL A 125 -5.34 -11.73 -11.31
N SER A 126 -5.35 -13.05 -11.49
CA SER A 126 -4.14 -13.85 -11.36
C SER A 126 -3.18 -13.62 -12.54
N SER A 127 -1.87 -13.68 -12.25
CA SER A 127 -0.80 -13.60 -13.26
C SER A 127 -0.89 -14.68 -14.35
N LYS A 128 -1.58 -15.79 -14.04
CA LYS A 128 -1.79 -16.93 -14.93
C LYS A 128 -3.11 -16.87 -15.71
N GLU A 129 -4.08 -16.09 -15.25
CA GLU A 129 -5.36 -15.86 -15.94
C GLU A 129 -5.17 -14.84 -17.06
N ILE A 130 -4.76 -13.61 -16.71
CA ILE A 130 -4.56 -12.52 -17.67
C ILE A 130 -3.30 -11.76 -17.29
N LYS A 131 -2.15 -12.31 -17.71
CA LYS A 131 -0.81 -11.78 -17.39
C LYS A 131 -0.67 -10.28 -17.68
N TRP A 132 -1.16 -9.82 -18.83
CA TRP A 132 -1.07 -8.41 -19.21
C TRP A 132 -1.80 -7.48 -18.23
N ILE A 133 -3.04 -7.80 -17.83
CA ILE A 133 -3.78 -6.99 -16.85
C ILE A 133 -3.09 -7.04 -15.49
N HIS A 134 -2.62 -8.21 -15.06
CA HIS A 134 -1.91 -8.36 -13.79
C HIS A 134 -0.65 -7.48 -13.73
N GLU A 135 0.19 -7.52 -14.76
CA GLU A 135 1.41 -6.71 -14.85
C GLU A 135 1.09 -5.20 -14.92
N CYS A 136 0.11 -4.79 -15.72
CA CYS A 136 -0.33 -3.41 -15.76
C CYS A 136 -0.86 -2.94 -14.40
N SER A 137 -1.63 -3.78 -13.70
CA SER A 137 -2.15 -3.47 -12.36
C SER A 137 -1.04 -3.32 -11.34
N PHE A 138 -0.02 -4.18 -11.37
CA PHE A 138 1.15 -4.08 -10.52
C PHE A 138 1.90 -2.76 -10.72
N ILE A 139 2.21 -2.43 -11.98
CA ILE A 139 2.92 -1.19 -12.32
C ILE A 139 2.09 0.04 -11.92
N SER A 140 0.79 0.04 -12.24
CA SER A 140 -0.11 1.14 -11.90
C SER A 140 -0.29 1.31 -10.38
N PHE A 141 -0.33 0.22 -9.61
CA PHE A 141 -0.31 0.26 -8.14
C PHE A 141 0.95 0.98 -7.63
N ILE A 142 2.14 0.57 -8.09
CA ILE A 142 3.41 1.18 -7.66
C ILE A 142 3.45 2.68 -8.02
N ILE A 143 3.09 3.05 -9.25
CA ILE A 143 3.11 4.45 -9.70
C ILE A 143 2.12 5.30 -8.90
N CYS A 144 0.87 4.84 -8.75
CA CYS A 144 -0.15 5.59 -8.01
C CYS A 144 0.24 5.71 -6.53
N SER A 145 0.81 4.66 -5.94
CA SER A 145 1.22 4.68 -4.55
C SER A 145 2.38 5.63 -4.30
N LEU A 146 3.43 5.58 -5.12
CA LEU A 146 4.54 6.52 -5.03
C LEU A 146 4.08 7.97 -5.28
N ALA A 147 3.17 8.20 -6.22
CA ALA A 147 2.60 9.52 -6.48
C ALA A 147 1.82 10.04 -5.27
N HIS A 148 0.95 9.23 -4.66
CA HIS A 148 0.22 9.58 -3.45
C HIS A 148 1.16 9.91 -2.29
N MET A 149 2.15 9.04 -2.02
CA MET A 149 3.12 9.27 -0.95
C MET A 149 3.95 10.53 -1.16
N LEU A 150 4.40 10.76 -2.40
CA LEU A 150 5.19 11.94 -2.77
C LEU A 150 4.37 13.21 -2.58
N LEU A 151 3.17 13.27 -3.16
CA LEU A 151 2.31 14.46 -3.06
C LEU A 151 1.98 14.77 -1.59
N THR A 152 1.68 13.75 -0.78
CA THR A 152 1.43 13.92 0.66
C THR A 152 2.67 14.46 1.40
N VAL A 153 3.86 13.92 1.13
CA VAL A 153 5.12 14.42 1.72
C VAL A 153 5.43 15.86 1.31
N LEU A 154 5.18 16.21 0.04
CA LEU A 154 5.37 17.58 -0.45
C LEU A 154 4.37 18.53 0.22
N THR A 155 3.11 18.14 0.30
CA THR A 155 2.06 18.86 1.00
C THR A 155 2.43 19.09 2.48
N ASP A 156 2.86 18.06 3.20
CA ASP A 156 3.32 18.17 4.59
C ASP A 156 4.54 19.08 4.77
N TYR A 157 5.40 19.12 3.75
CA TYR A 157 6.60 19.93 3.75
C TYR A 157 6.29 21.42 3.53
N PHE A 158 5.54 21.72 2.47
CA PHE A 158 5.32 23.09 2.01
C PHE A 158 4.18 23.79 2.75
N TRP A 159 3.09 23.10 3.07
CA TRP A 159 1.89 23.72 3.62
C TRP A 159 2.13 24.57 4.87
N PRO A 160 2.75 24.05 5.95
CA PRO A 160 2.91 24.82 7.18
C PRO A 160 3.77 26.06 6.99
N ARG A 161 4.69 26.04 6.00
CA ARG A 161 5.54 27.18 5.66
C ARG A 161 4.79 28.24 4.87
N ILE A 162 3.90 27.83 3.97
CA ILE A 162 3.07 28.74 3.17
C ILE A 162 2.07 29.49 4.05
N ILE A 163 1.42 28.79 4.99
CA ILE A 163 0.42 29.40 5.87
C ILE A 163 1.01 29.95 7.18
N HIS A 164 2.33 29.89 7.34
CA HIS A 164 3.06 30.35 8.53
C HIS A 164 2.55 29.76 9.86
N ILE A 165 2.01 28.54 9.85
CA ILE A 165 1.57 27.84 11.06
C ILE A 165 2.68 26.86 11.49
N PRO A 166 3.26 27.01 12.69
CA PRO A 166 4.27 26.08 13.19
C PRO A 166 3.62 24.72 13.50
N LEU A 167 4.31 23.65 13.14
CA LEU A 167 3.93 22.29 13.52
C LEU A 167 4.27 22.02 14.99
N ASN A 168 3.39 21.29 15.67
CA ASN A 168 3.63 20.75 16.99
C ASN A 168 4.67 19.60 16.92
N GLU A 169 5.31 19.26 18.05
CA GLU A 169 6.34 18.20 18.09
C GLU A 169 5.82 16.82 17.61
N GLN A 170 4.54 16.54 17.87
CA GLN A 170 3.88 15.32 17.39
C GLN A 170 3.75 15.31 15.86
N GLU A 171 3.29 16.41 15.26
CA GLU A 171 3.14 16.55 13.81
C GLU A 171 4.50 16.48 13.09
N LYS A 172 5.54 17.09 13.68
CA LYS A 172 6.92 16.94 13.19
C LYS A 172 7.37 15.48 13.19
N SER A 173 7.09 14.75 14.27
CA SER A 173 7.43 13.32 14.40
C SER A 173 6.71 12.47 13.35
N LEU A 174 5.40 12.68 13.14
CA LEU A 174 4.61 11.97 12.14
C LEU A 174 5.11 12.27 10.71
N ARG A 175 5.38 13.54 10.40
CA ARG A 175 5.98 13.96 9.13
C ARG A 175 7.33 13.29 8.87
N SER A 176 8.23 13.27 9.87
CA SER A 176 9.53 12.59 9.75
C SER A 176 9.37 11.07 9.56
N LYS A 177 8.38 10.44 10.21
CA LYS A 177 8.06 9.02 10.00
C LYS A 177 7.58 8.76 8.56
N ARG A 178 6.64 9.56 8.04
CA ARG A 178 6.16 9.45 6.64
C ARG A 178 7.30 9.59 5.64
N LEU A 179 8.15 10.60 5.81
CA LEU A 179 9.31 10.79 4.93
C LEU A 179 10.24 9.57 4.95
N ARG A 180 10.54 9.00 6.13
CA ARG A 180 11.39 7.80 6.22
C ARG A 180 10.76 6.59 5.51
N TRP A 181 9.47 6.34 5.72
CA TRP A 181 8.79 5.22 5.06
C TRP A 181 8.71 5.41 3.54
N PHE A 182 8.44 6.63 3.07
CA PHE A 182 8.48 6.96 1.65
C PHE A 182 9.87 6.72 1.04
N MET A 183 10.93 7.20 1.69
CA MET A 183 12.31 7.02 1.21
C MET A 183 12.73 5.53 1.18
N LEU A 184 12.32 4.74 2.18
CA LEU A 184 12.56 3.30 2.18
C LEU A 184 11.76 2.59 1.08
N ASN A 185 10.51 3.00 0.84
CA ASN A 185 9.67 2.42 -0.20
C ASN A 185 10.26 2.67 -1.59
N ILE A 186 10.57 3.92 -1.95
CA ILE A 186 11.14 4.25 -3.26
C ILE A 186 12.51 3.59 -3.47
N LEU A 187 13.37 3.55 -2.45
CA LEU A 187 14.65 2.85 -2.53
C LEU A 187 14.45 1.36 -2.79
N SER A 188 13.47 0.73 -2.11
CA SER A 188 13.16 -0.69 -2.28
C SER A 188 12.61 -0.99 -3.67
N VAL A 189 11.77 -0.11 -4.23
CA VAL A 189 11.29 -0.23 -5.63
C VAL A 189 12.47 -0.16 -6.60
N LEU A 190 13.37 0.82 -6.46
CA LEU A 190 14.53 0.97 -7.34
C LEU A 190 15.47 -0.24 -7.29
N ILE A 191 15.74 -0.75 -6.09
CA ILE A 191 16.58 -1.94 -5.92
C ILE A 191 15.89 -3.17 -6.51
N SER A 192 14.59 -3.35 -6.27
CA SER A 192 13.80 -4.44 -6.85
C SER A 192 13.86 -4.43 -8.38
N LEU A 193 13.65 -3.27 -9.02
CA LEU A 193 13.77 -3.12 -10.47
C LEU A 193 15.16 -3.49 -11.00
N TYR A 194 16.22 -3.03 -10.33
CA TYR A 194 17.59 -3.37 -10.70
C TYR A 194 17.87 -4.87 -10.62
N LEU A 195 17.45 -5.52 -9.53
CA LEU A 195 17.64 -6.95 -9.31
C LEU A 195 16.85 -7.80 -10.30
N TYR A 196 15.62 -7.39 -10.61
CA TYR A 196 14.82 -8.06 -11.65
C TYR A 196 15.46 -7.93 -13.02
N TYR A 197 15.95 -6.73 -13.39
CA TYR A 197 16.67 -6.51 -14.63
C TYR A 197 17.92 -7.40 -14.73
N ARG A 198 18.73 -7.47 -13.66
CA ARG A 198 19.90 -8.36 -13.58
C ARG A 198 19.50 -9.83 -13.73
N HIS A 199 18.43 -10.27 -13.07
CA HIS A 199 17.96 -11.64 -13.16
C HIS A 199 17.57 -12.01 -14.60
N VAL A 200 16.79 -11.17 -15.27
CA VAL A 200 16.33 -11.42 -16.64
C VAL A 200 17.45 -11.36 -17.67
N THR A 201 18.48 -10.53 -17.44
CA THR A 201 19.57 -10.34 -18.41
C THR A 201 20.74 -11.29 -18.25
N LEU A 202 21.12 -11.60 -17.02
CA LEU A 202 22.33 -12.39 -16.71
C LEU A 202 22.01 -13.78 -16.15
N CYS A 203 20.75 -14.05 -15.76
CA CYS A 203 20.35 -15.30 -15.14
C CYS A 203 21.24 -15.72 -13.95
N GLU A 204 21.69 -14.75 -13.14
CA GLU A 204 22.48 -15.05 -11.96
C GLU A 204 21.64 -15.73 -10.87
N PRO A 205 22.18 -16.74 -10.15
CA PRO A 205 21.47 -17.39 -9.05
C PRO A 205 21.17 -16.38 -7.94
N TYR A 206 20.07 -16.59 -7.22
CA TYR A 206 19.58 -15.78 -6.11
C TYR A 206 19.15 -14.33 -6.44
N MET A 207 19.40 -13.81 -7.64
CA MET A 207 18.96 -12.44 -7.99
C MET A 207 17.44 -12.28 -7.96
N TYR A 208 16.70 -13.30 -8.41
CA TYR A 208 15.24 -13.30 -8.29
C TYR A 208 14.79 -13.36 -6.82
N SER A 209 15.50 -14.12 -5.97
CA SER A 209 15.18 -14.17 -4.54
C SER A 209 15.38 -12.82 -3.84
N MET A 210 16.45 -12.10 -4.19
CA MET A 210 16.68 -10.74 -3.70
C MET A 210 15.63 -9.76 -4.23
N PHE A 211 15.24 -9.89 -5.50
CA PHE A 211 14.10 -9.13 -6.05
C PHE A 211 12.83 -9.35 -5.23
N CYS A 212 12.49 -10.60 -4.91
CA CYS A 212 11.32 -10.96 -4.11
C CYS A 212 11.41 -10.38 -2.69
N LEU A 213 12.59 -10.42 -2.06
CA LEU A 213 12.78 -9.79 -0.76
C LEU A 213 12.46 -8.30 -0.77
N PHE A 214 12.94 -7.56 -1.79
CA PHE A 214 12.63 -6.14 -1.91
C PHE A 214 11.17 -5.88 -2.29
N GLU A 215 10.53 -6.76 -3.06
CA GLU A 215 9.08 -6.73 -3.29
C GLU A 215 8.30 -6.81 -1.96
N TYR A 216 8.71 -7.68 -1.04
CA TYR A 216 8.10 -7.77 0.28
C TYR A 216 8.31 -6.49 1.10
N ILE A 217 9.52 -5.92 1.04
CA ILE A 217 9.84 -4.66 1.74
C ILE A 217 8.99 -3.51 1.18
N VAL A 218 8.74 -3.46 -0.14
CA VAL A 218 7.84 -2.46 -0.76
C VAL A 218 6.43 -2.57 -0.16
N VAL A 219 5.88 -3.77 -0.04
CA VAL A 219 4.55 -3.97 0.57
C VAL A 219 4.54 -3.56 2.05
N ILE A 220 5.51 -4.01 2.84
CA ILE A 220 5.60 -3.69 4.27
C ILE A 220 5.75 -2.18 4.49
N THR A 221 6.58 -1.51 3.69
CA THR A 221 6.78 -0.06 3.81
C THR A 221 5.56 0.74 3.34
N ASN A 222 4.81 0.26 2.34
CA ASN A 222 3.51 0.84 1.97
C ASN A 222 2.50 0.73 3.12
N ILE A 223 2.37 -0.45 3.73
CA ILE A 223 1.49 -0.65 4.90
C ILE A 223 1.93 0.26 6.05
N ALA A 224 3.23 0.33 6.34
CA ALA A 224 3.77 1.18 7.39
C ALA A 224 3.50 2.67 7.13
N TYR A 225 3.64 3.14 5.88
CA TYR A 225 3.33 4.52 5.51
C TYR A 225 1.85 4.87 5.79
N HIS A 226 0.93 4.03 5.32
CA HIS A 226 -0.51 4.21 5.55
C HIS A 226 -0.89 4.13 7.03
N SER A 227 -0.21 3.30 7.82
CA SER A 227 -0.41 3.25 9.27
C SER A 227 -0.04 4.57 9.97
N VAL A 228 0.94 5.32 9.46
CA VAL A 228 1.32 6.64 10.02
C VAL A 228 0.26 7.68 9.70
N ILE A 229 -0.26 7.69 8.46
CA ILE A 229 -1.41 8.55 8.10
C ILE A 229 -2.58 8.27 9.04
N MET A 230 -2.81 6.99 9.35
CA MET A 230 -3.94 6.65 10.19
C MET A 230 -3.84 7.14 11.62
N ASN A 231 -2.66 6.98 12.20
CA ASN A 231 -2.41 7.45 13.56
C ASN A 231 -2.60 8.98 13.67
N GLU A 232 -2.36 9.74 12.61
CA GLU A 232 -2.65 11.17 12.56
C GLU A 232 -4.17 11.45 12.60
N TRP A 233 -4.95 10.69 11.84
CA TRP A 233 -6.41 10.86 11.76
C TRP A 233 -7.12 10.46 13.06
N ASP A 234 -6.66 9.40 13.72
CA ASP A 234 -7.14 8.99 15.05
C ASP A 234 -6.86 10.10 16.09
N GLN A 235 -5.68 10.73 16.04
CA GLN A 235 -5.32 11.83 16.93
C GLN A 235 -6.13 13.11 16.67
N GLN A 236 -6.57 13.33 15.44
CA GLN A 236 -7.45 14.46 15.09
C GLN A 236 -8.92 14.25 15.47
N GLY A 237 -9.27 13.09 16.05
CA GLY A 237 -10.61 12.81 16.55
C GLY A 237 -11.67 12.60 15.46
N VAL A 238 -11.26 12.28 14.23
CA VAL A 238 -12.18 12.01 13.12
C VAL A 238 -12.93 10.70 13.41
N GLN A 239 -14.22 10.81 13.75
CA GLN A 239 -15.09 9.64 13.99
C GLN A 239 -15.85 9.26 12.72
N VAL A 240 -15.76 7.98 12.31
CA VAL A 240 -16.62 7.43 11.26
C VAL A 240 -17.88 6.88 11.92
N GLN A 241 -19.02 7.49 11.62
CA GLN A 241 -20.32 6.98 12.03
C GLN A 241 -20.87 6.10 10.91
N PHE A 242 -20.93 4.79 11.15
CA PHE A 242 -21.62 3.87 10.26
C PHE A 242 -23.10 3.86 10.61
N LEU A 243 -23.94 4.28 9.67
CA LEU A 243 -25.38 4.09 9.74
C LEU A 243 -25.69 2.77 9.04
N ILE A 244 -25.94 1.71 9.82
CA ILE A 244 -26.44 0.45 9.28
C ILE A 244 -27.96 0.63 9.16
N ILE A 245 -28.46 0.67 7.91
CA ILE A 245 -29.89 0.74 7.58
C ILE A 245 -30.49 -0.66 7.68
#